data_AF-A0A6B1DVS8-F1
#
_entry.id   AF-A0A6B1DVS8-F1
#
_cell.length_a   1.000
_cell.length_b   1.000
_cell.length_c   1.000
_cell.angle_alpha   90.00
_cell.angle_beta   90.00
_cell.angle_gamma   90.00
#
_symmetry.space_group_name_H-M   'P 1'
#
loop_
_entity.id
_entity.type
_entity.pdbx_description
1 polymer ?
#
loop_
_entity_poly.entity_id
_entity_poly.type
_entity_poly.pdbx_seq_one_letter_code
_entity_poly.pdbx_strand_id
1 'polypeptide(L)'
;MGGAPLRWHFRQGRGRPLYDLTPAGRDWYRQQYDAEPAPSELPWVLVHHVSVRHAVAILEARDHLLSLGIPVDDQPPPCPECAADPWGIRSEPDLVVYYRERVWPVEVQRDIRIGNLSKWAKSLELFQRLVLVTFCVDRLERQCRMLSEARAQYRLPDFPMLLASLEGWEAGDRQFLSV
;
A
#
# COMPACT_ATOMS: atom_id res chain seq x y z
N MET A 1 23.38 18.35 -22.06
CA MET A 1 23.95 17.74 -20.84
C MET A 1 23.02 16.61 -20.42
N GLY A 2 23.47 15.36 -20.61
CA GLY A 2 22.66 14.17 -20.37
C GLY A 2 22.61 13.84 -18.88
N GLY A 3 21.46 14.05 -18.25
CA GLY A 3 21.16 13.45 -16.95
C GLY A 3 20.78 11.99 -17.17
N ALA A 4 21.50 11.06 -16.54
CA ALA A 4 21.11 9.66 -16.52
C ALA A 4 19.68 9.55 -15.95
N PRO A 5 18.83 8.63 -16.47
CA PRO A 5 17.52 8.39 -15.88
C PRO A 5 17.70 8.04 -14.39
N LEU A 6 16.85 8.59 -13.54
CA LEU A 6 16.70 8.14 -12.15
C LEU A 6 16.26 6.68 -12.18
N ARG A 7 17.22 5.77 -12.08
CA ARG A 7 16.98 4.33 -12.04
C ARG A 7 16.68 3.95 -10.60
N TRP A 8 15.42 3.68 -10.32
CA TRP A 8 15.01 3.09 -9.06
C TRP A 8 15.09 1.56 -9.20
N HIS A 9 15.99 0.93 -8.45
CA HIS A 9 16.05 -0.52 -8.36
C HIS A 9 15.13 -0.99 -7.24
N PHE A 10 13.98 -1.54 -7.60
CA PHE A 10 13.17 -2.32 -6.67
C PHE A 10 13.88 -3.65 -6.41
N ARG A 11 14.19 -3.96 -5.14
CA ARG A 11 14.93 -5.18 -4.76
C ARG A 11 14.08 -6.27 -4.09
N GLN A 12 12.76 -6.15 -4.02
CA GLN A 12 11.89 -7.17 -3.38
C GLN A 12 10.50 -7.16 -4.04
N GLY A 13 10.42 -7.80 -5.21
CA GLY A 13 9.29 -7.99 -6.12
C GLY A 13 9.81 -8.68 -7.39
N ARG A 14 8.96 -9.23 -8.27
CA ARG A 14 9.40 -9.84 -9.54
C ARG A 14 9.89 -8.79 -10.56
N GLY A 15 10.90 -8.01 -10.19
CA GLY A 15 11.81 -7.35 -11.12
C GLY A 15 11.18 -6.38 -12.10
N ARG A 16 10.12 -5.67 -11.73
CA ARG A 16 9.61 -4.56 -12.54
C ARG A 16 10.24 -3.25 -12.06
N PRO A 17 11.31 -2.77 -12.73
CA PRO A 17 11.73 -1.39 -12.53
C PRO A 17 10.64 -0.48 -13.11
N LEU A 18 9.90 0.20 -12.24
CA LEU A 18 9.11 1.35 -12.65
C LEU A 18 10.08 2.48 -12.99
N TYR A 19 9.99 2.98 -14.22
CA TYR A 19 10.83 4.07 -14.69
C TYR A 19 9.96 5.30 -14.89
N ASP A 20 10.31 6.39 -14.22
CA ASP A 20 9.82 7.69 -14.65
C ASP A 20 10.63 8.12 -15.89
N LEU A 21 9.94 8.30 -17.01
CA LEU A 21 10.59 8.58 -18.29
C LEU A 21 11.04 10.04 -18.34
N THR A 22 12.33 10.24 -18.57
CA THR A 22 12.87 11.55 -18.96
C THR A 22 12.26 12.00 -20.30
N PRO A 23 12.33 13.29 -20.68
CA PRO A 23 11.86 13.74 -21.99
C PRO A 23 12.41 12.90 -23.15
N ALA A 24 13.71 12.60 -23.15
CA ALA A 24 14.33 11.73 -24.14
C ALA A 24 13.82 10.27 -24.09
N GLY A 25 13.51 9.76 -22.88
CA GLY A 25 12.89 8.45 -22.72
C GLY A 25 11.46 8.40 -23.27
N ARG A 26 10.70 9.48 -23.13
CA ARG A 26 9.36 9.62 -23.72
C ARG A 26 9.41 9.63 -25.24
N ASP A 27 10.35 10.38 -25.81
CA ASP A 27 10.57 10.42 -27.26
C ASP A 27 10.95 9.04 -27.81
N TRP A 28 11.84 8.34 -27.12
CA TRP A 28 12.20 6.96 -27.45
C TRP A 28 11.00 6.00 -27.37
N TYR A 29 10.18 6.11 -26.32
CA TYR A 29 8.98 5.28 -26.16
C TYR A 29 7.99 5.48 -27.31
N ARG A 30 7.72 6.74 -27.68
CA ARG A 30 6.85 7.06 -28.83
C ARG A 30 7.36 6.46 -30.13
N GLN A 31 8.66 6.53 -30.38
CA GLN A 31 9.27 5.97 -31.59
C GLN A 31 9.21 4.45 -31.64
N GLN A 32 9.36 3.76 -30.49
CA GLN A 32 9.36 2.30 -30.44
C GLN A 32 7.97 1.67 -30.45
N TYR A 33 7.02 2.29 -29.77
CA TYR A 33 5.70 1.70 -29.55
C TYR A 33 4.59 2.40 -30.33
N ASP A 34 4.90 3.47 -31.06
CA ASP A 34 3.92 4.33 -31.77
C ASP A 34 2.77 4.77 -30.84
N ALA A 35 3.12 5.06 -29.58
CA ALA A 35 2.18 5.33 -28.52
C ALA A 35 2.72 6.39 -27.54
N GLU A 36 1.81 7.15 -26.93
CA GLU A 36 2.17 8.08 -25.86
C GLU A 36 2.39 7.30 -24.55
N PRO A 37 3.52 7.51 -23.83
CA PRO A 37 3.68 6.92 -22.51
C PRO A 37 2.66 7.49 -21.52
N ALA A 38 2.15 6.63 -20.64
CA ALA A 38 1.26 7.06 -19.57
C ALA A 38 1.95 8.11 -18.68
N PRO A 39 1.20 9.13 -18.18
CA PRO A 39 1.74 10.07 -17.22
C PRO A 39 2.11 9.36 -15.91
N SER A 40 3.21 9.79 -15.28
CA SER A 40 3.63 9.27 -13.98
C SER A 40 2.70 9.80 -12.88
N GLU A 41 2.11 8.89 -12.11
CA GLU A 41 1.29 9.20 -10.92
C GLU A 41 2.14 9.47 -9.67
N LEU A 42 3.43 9.11 -9.73
CA LEU A 42 4.36 9.19 -8.60
C LEU A 42 4.48 10.59 -7.98
N PRO A 43 4.56 11.71 -8.74
CA PRO A 43 4.67 13.04 -8.16
C PRO A 43 3.51 13.40 -7.25
N TRP A 44 2.30 12.92 -7.55
CA TRP A 44 1.11 13.19 -6.76
C TRP A 44 1.10 12.38 -5.45
N VAL A 45 1.50 11.10 -5.51
CA VAL A 45 1.59 10.26 -4.31
C VAL A 45 2.69 10.76 -3.37
N LEU A 46 3.82 11.21 -3.92
CA LEU A 46 4.96 11.70 -3.13
C LEU A 46 4.66 12.95 -2.29
N VAL A 47 3.61 13.73 -2.61
CA VAL A 47 3.19 14.86 -1.77
C VAL A 47 2.81 14.40 -0.37
N HIS A 48 2.29 13.18 -0.25
CA HIS A 48 1.74 12.64 1.00
C HIS A 48 2.62 11.56 1.64
N HIS A 49 3.65 11.06 0.94
CA HIS A 49 4.47 9.95 1.41
C HIS A 49 5.97 10.25 1.34
N VAL A 50 6.67 9.96 2.44
CA VAL A 50 8.11 10.26 2.64
C VAL A 50 9.06 9.41 1.78
N SER A 51 8.59 8.35 1.12
CA SER A 51 9.44 7.44 0.36
C SER A 51 8.86 7.09 -0.99
N VAL A 52 9.66 7.30 -2.05
CA VAL A 52 9.38 6.81 -3.42
C VAL A 52 9.02 5.33 -3.42
N ARG A 53 9.74 4.52 -2.64
CA ARG A 53 9.47 3.08 -2.56
C ARG A 53 8.10 2.77 -1.97
N HIS A 54 7.70 3.51 -0.95
CA HIS A 54 6.39 3.34 -0.32
C HIS A 54 5.28 3.82 -1.25
N ALA A 55 5.47 4.98 -1.89
CA ALA A 55 4.54 5.52 -2.88
C ALA A 55 4.30 4.55 -4.06
N VAL A 56 5.37 3.95 -4.60
CA VAL A 56 5.25 2.91 -5.63
C VAL A 56 4.44 1.71 -5.13
N ALA A 57 4.74 1.21 -3.93
CA ALA A 57 4.03 0.07 -3.38
C ALA A 57 2.54 0.36 -3.15
N ILE A 58 2.18 1.60 -2.79
CA ILE A 58 0.77 2.04 -2.70
C ILE A 58 0.08 1.97 -4.06
N LEU A 59 0.72 2.50 -5.11
CA LEU A 59 0.18 2.45 -6.48
C LEU A 59 -0.01 1.00 -6.94
N GLU A 60 0.97 0.12 -6.69
CA GLU A 60 0.86 -1.30 -7.01
C GLU A 60 -0.27 -1.98 -6.23
N ALA A 61 -0.39 -1.69 -4.93
CA ALA A 61 -1.49 -2.21 -4.12
C ALA A 61 -2.84 -1.77 -4.66
N ARG A 62 -3.00 -0.49 -4.99
CA ARG A 62 -4.19 0.09 -5.59
C ARG A 62 -4.55 -0.62 -6.89
N ASP A 63 -3.61 -0.75 -7.81
CA ASP A 63 -3.86 -1.35 -9.13
C ASP A 63 -4.25 -2.82 -9.01
N HIS A 64 -3.62 -3.56 -8.09
CA HIS A 64 -4.01 -4.93 -7.79
C HIS A 64 -5.42 -5.03 -7.20
N LEU A 65 -5.77 -4.17 -6.25
CA LEU A 65 -7.12 -4.11 -5.65
C LEU A 65 -8.18 -3.77 -6.72
N LEU A 66 -7.91 -2.78 -7.57
CA LEU A 66 -8.77 -2.43 -8.71
C LEU A 66 -8.92 -3.61 -9.68
N SER A 67 -7.83 -4.34 -9.96
CA SER A 67 -7.87 -5.53 -10.83
C SER A 67 -8.69 -6.70 -10.27
N LEU A 68 -8.96 -6.67 -8.96
CA LEU A 68 -9.86 -7.61 -8.27
C LEU A 68 -11.32 -7.13 -8.25
N GLY A 69 -11.62 -5.98 -8.88
CA GLY A 69 -12.94 -5.36 -8.85
C GLY A 69 -13.28 -4.72 -7.49
N ILE A 70 -12.27 -4.45 -6.66
CA ILE A 70 -12.45 -3.78 -5.37
C ILE A 70 -12.29 -2.27 -5.59
N PRO A 71 -13.32 -1.45 -5.34
CA PRO A 71 -13.20 0.00 -5.40
C PRO A 71 -12.18 0.51 -4.38
N VAL A 72 -11.30 1.40 -4.82
CA VAL A 72 -10.23 2.01 -4.01
C VAL A 72 -10.38 3.52 -4.01
N ASP A 73 -10.33 4.11 -2.81
CA ASP A 73 -10.04 5.52 -2.57
C ASP A 73 -8.54 5.64 -2.25
N ASP A 74 -7.79 6.27 -3.15
CA ASP A 74 -6.34 6.45 -3.06
C ASP A 74 -5.93 7.83 -2.51
N GLN A 75 -6.89 8.65 -2.08
CA GLN A 75 -6.67 9.85 -1.27
C GLN A 75 -7.63 9.92 -0.07
N PRO A 76 -7.65 8.91 0.80
CA PRO A 76 -8.55 8.93 1.93
C PRO A 76 -8.23 10.13 2.84
N PRO A 77 -9.23 10.93 3.24
CA PRO A 77 -9.00 12.01 4.19
C PRO A 77 -8.56 11.43 5.55
N PRO A 78 -7.75 12.17 6.33
CA PRO A 78 -7.48 11.81 7.71
C PRO A 78 -8.79 11.60 8.47
N CYS A 79 -8.87 10.49 9.21
CA CYS A 79 -10.07 10.12 9.95
C CYS A 79 -9.84 10.38 11.45
N PRO A 80 -10.29 11.53 11.98
CA PRO A 80 -10.11 11.85 13.39
C PRO A 80 -10.98 10.95 14.26
N GLU A 81 -10.48 10.65 15.46
CA GLU A 81 -11.27 9.95 16.49
C GLU A 81 -12.46 10.79 16.96
N CYS A 82 -12.27 12.10 17.02
CA CYS A 82 -13.28 13.05 17.44
C CYS A 82 -13.48 14.10 16.34
N ALA A 83 -14.68 14.20 15.79
CA ALA A 83 -14.99 15.22 14.77
C ALA A 83 -14.86 16.66 15.31
N ALA A 84 -15.00 16.85 16.62
CA ALA A 84 -14.81 18.15 17.27
C ALA A 84 -13.34 18.52 17.50
N ASP A 85 -12.41 17.56 17.35
CA ASP A 85 -10.96 17.78 17.44
C ASP A 85 -10.24 17.14 16.23
N PRO A 86 -10.31 17.78 15.04
CA PRO A 86 -9.71 17.24 13.83
C PRO A 86 -8.18 17.21 13.86
N TRP A 87 -7.56 17.93 14.79
CA TRP A 87 -6.11 17.99 14.95
C TRP A 87 -5.59 16.96 15.96
N GLY A 88 -6.48 16.34 16.73
CA GLY A 88 -6.19 15.29 17.70
C GLY A 88 -5.83 13.95 17.06
N ILE A 89 -6.04 12.87 17.84
CA ILE A 89 -5.66 11.52 17.41
C ILE A 89 -6.52 11.11 16.20
N ARG A 90 -5.87 10.62 15.14
CA ARG A 90 -6.50 10.26 13.87
C ARG A 90 -5.82 9.07 13.19
N SER A 91 -6.56 8.39 12.33
CA SER A 91 -6.01 7.40 11.40
C SER A 91 -5.79 8.03 10.04
N GLU A 92 -4.62 7.81 9.46
CA GLU A 92 -4.22 8.25 8.12
C GLU A 92 -3.86 6.99 7.31
N PRO A 93 -4.87 6.28 6.76
CA PRO A 93 -4.62 5.08 5.98
C PRO A 93 -3.97 5.44 4.64
N ASP A 94 -3.17 4.53 4.09
CA ASP A 94 -2.55 4.73 2.77
C ASP A 94 -3.60 4.66 1.65
N LEU A 95 -4.56 3.73 1.76
CA LEU A 95 -5.72 3.60 0.88
C LEU A 95 -6.96 3.25 1.70
N VAL A 96 -8.14 3.44 1.13
CA VAL A 96 -9.39 2.90 1.66
C VAL A 96 -10.09 2.08 0.59
N VAL A 97 -10.64 0.92 0.96
CA VAL A 97 -11.36 0.06 0.02
C VAL A 97 -12.76 -0.27 0.48
N TYR A 98 -13.67 -0.46 -0.49
CA TYR A 98 -14.99 -1.02 -0.22
C TYR A 98 -15.00 -2.52 -0.55
N TYR A 99 -14.88 -3.36 0.48
CA TYR A 99 -14.77 -4.81 0.35
C TYR A 99 -15.78 -5.53 1.24
N ARG A 100 -16.56 -6.44 0.65
CA ARG A 100 -17.65 -7.18 1.32
C ARG A 100 -18.62 -6.23 2.06
N GLU A 101 -19.11 -5.23 1.33
CA GLU A 101 -20.08 -4.23 1.80
C GLU A 101 -19.60 -3.36 2.97
N ARG A 102 -18.28 -3.26 3.14
CA ARG A 102 -17.65 -2.55 4.27
C ARG A 102 -16.47 -1.73 3.80
N VAL A 103 -16.24 -0.60 4.47
CA VAL A 103 -15.07 0.26 4.29
C VAL A 103 -13.90 -0.29 5.09
N TRP A 104 -12.78 -0.58 4.44
CA TRP A 104 -11.56 -1.05 5.10
C TRP A 104 -10.42 -0.05 4.89
N PRO A 105 -9.77 0.42 5.97
CA PRO A 105 -8.49 1.10 5.84
C PRO A 105 -7.44 0.08 5.37
N VAL A 106 -6.56 0.52 4.49
CA VAL A 106 -5.45 -0.27 3.96
C VAL A 106 -4.14 0.41 4.35
N GLU A 107 -3.23 -0.39 4.89
CA GLU A 107 -1.87 0.02 5.23
C GLU A 107 -0.89 -0.79 4.40
N VAL A 108 -0.08 -0.10 3.62
CA VAL A 108 0.92 -0.71 2.73
C VAL A 108 2.26 -0.58 3.40
N GLN A 109 3.00 -1.68 3.56
CA GLN A 109 4.27 -1.63 4.28
C GLN A 109 5.23 -2.71 3.84
N ARG A 110 6.52 -2.48 4.09
CA ARG A 110 7.54 -3.47 3.73
C ARG A 110 7.36 -4.79 4.47
N ASP A 111 7.22 -4.71 5.79
CA ASP A 111 7.11 -5.84 6.71
C ASP A 111 6.28 -5.41 7.93
N ILE A 112 5.59 -6.35 8.57
CA ILE A 112 4.99 -6.17 9.90
C ILE A 112 6.10 -5.90 10.92
N ARG A 113 6.00 -4.77 11.63
CA ARG A 113 6.88 -4.42 12.75
C ARG A 113 6.06 -4.04 13.97
N ILE A 114 6.46 -4.55 15.14
CA ILE A 114 5.81 -4.27 16.43
C ILE A 114 5.79 -2.76 16.74
N GLY A 115 6.76 -1.99 16.26
CA GLY A 115 6.76 -0.53 16.42
C GLY A 115 5.58 0.20 15.77
N ASN A 116 4.88 -0.44 14.82
CA ASN A 116 3.73 0.14 14.12
C ASN A 116 2.38 -0.24 14.75
N LEU A 117 2.38 -1.03 15.84
CA LEU A 117 1.14 -1.52 16.45
C LEU A 117 0.19 -0.42 16.88
N SER A 118 0.69 0.70 17.41
CA SER A 118 -0.15 1.83 17.83
C SER A 118 -0.92 2.43 16.66
N LYS A 119 -0.30 2.53 15.47
CA LYS A 119 -0.96 2.98 14.25
C LYS A 119 -2.12 2.05 13.90
N TRP A 120 -1.87 0.74 13.86
CA TRP A 120 -2.88 -0.25 13.49
C TRP A 120 -4.00 -0.37 14.51
N ALA A 121 -3.67 -0.32 15.80
CA ALA A 121 -4.67 -0.30 16.87
C ALA A 121 -5.65 0.85 16.67
N LYS A 122 -5.16 2.03 16.28
CA LYS A 122 -6.02 3.18 16.02
C LYS A 122 -6.97 2.96 14.85
N SER A 123 -6.46 2.46 13.72
CA SER A 123 -7.31 2.12 12.58
C SER A 123 -8.34 1.05 12.94
N LEU A 124 -7.97 0.05 13.74
CA LEU A 124 -8.88 -0.98 14.22
C LEU A 124 -9.95 -0.41 15.16
N GLU A 125 -9.64 0.51 16.06
CA GLU A 125 -10.62 1.16 16.93
C GLU A 125 -11.65 1.97 16.12
N LEU A 126 -11.20 2.72 15.12
CA LEU A 126 -12.06 3.61 14.34
C LEU A 126 -12.90 2.88 13.29
N PHE A 127 -12.29 1.93 12.58
CA PHE A 127 -12.95 1.23 11.46
C PHE A 127 -13.45 -0.16 11.82
N GLN A 128 -13.02 -0.71 12.97
CA GLN A 128 -13.31 -2.08 13.40
C GLN A 128 -12.89 -3.13 12.36
N ARG A 129 -11.87 -2.80 11.55
CA ARG A 129 -11.26 -3.66 10.54
C ARG A 129 -10.00 -3.02 9.95
N LEU A 130 -9.11 -3.83 9.38
CA LEU A 130 -7.88 -3.34 8.75
C LEU A 130 -7.39 -4.32 7.67
N VAL A 131 -6.90 -3.80 6.55
CA VAL A 131 -6.12 -4.56 5.56
C VAL A 131 -4.66 -4.15 5.67
N LEU A 132 -3.77 -5.13 5.79
CA LEU A 132 -2.33 -4.94 5.72
C LEU A 132 -1.82 -5.55 4.41
N VAL A 133 -1.19 -4.73 3.57
CA VAL A 133 -0.53 -5.19 2.35
C VAL A 133 0.98 -5.11 2.55
N THR A 134 1.63 -6.27 2.53
CA THR A 134 3.08 -6.37 2.74
C THR A 134 3.81 -6.54 1.41
N PHE A 135 5.10 -6.22 1.35
CA PHE A 135 5.81 -6.37 0.07
C PHE A 135 6.06 -7.85 -0.23
N CYS A 136 6.56 -8.62 0.74
CA CYS A 136 7.15 -9.93 0.48
C CYS A 136 6.22 -11.11 0.83
N VAL A 137 6.10 -12.09 -0.07
CA VAL A 137 5.22 -13.27 0.12
C VAL A 137 5.85 -14.33 1.02
N ASP A 138 7.17 -14.52 0.97
CA ASP A 138 7.91 -15.53 1.74
C ASP A 138 7.82 -15.35 3.26
N ARG A 139 7.25 -14.22 3.69
CA ARG A 139 7.09 -13.86 5.09
C ARG A 139 5.64 -13.85 5.53
N LEU A 140 4.68 -14.15 4.66
CA LEU A 140 3.26 -13.94 4.94
C LEU A 140 2.79 -14.77 6.15
N GLU A 141 3.11 -16.07 6.20
CA GLU A 141 2.78 -16.93 7.35
C GLU A 141 3.44 -16.46 8.65
N ARG A 142 4.72 -16.07 8.58
CA ARG A 142 5.45 -15.53 9.73
C ARG A 142 4.81 -14.22 10.21
N GLN A 143 4.40 -13.36 9.29
CA GLN A 143 3.75 -12.08 9.57
C GLN A 143 2.36 -12.29 10.17
N CYS A 144 1.59 -13.28 9.70
CA CYS A 144 0.35 -13.71 10.36
C CYS A 144 0.62 -14.11 11.81
N ARG A 145 1.59 -15.00 12.07
CA ARG A 145 1.94 -15.41 13.44
C ARG A 145 2.33 -14.22 14.31
N MET A 146 3.14 -13.30 13.81
CA MET A 146 3.53 -12.09 14.54
C MET A 146 2.32 -11.21 14.89
N LEU A 147 1.34 -11.09 14.00
CA LEU A 147 0.12 -10.32 14.27
C LEU A 147 -0.78 -11.02 15.30
N SER A 148 -0.93 -12.35 15.21
CA SER A 148 -1.65 -13.13 16.21
C SER A 148 -1.00 -13.03 17.60
N GLU A 149 0.33 -13.14 17.67
CA GLU A 149 1.09 -12.91 18.90
C GLU A 149 0.91 -11.47 19.41
N ALA A 150 0.91 -10.49 18.51
CA ALA A 150 0.72 -9.10 18.90
C ALA A 150 -0.67 -8.81 19.46
N ARG A 151 -1.72 -9.46 18.96
CA ARG A 151 -3.06 -9.43 19.59
C ARG A 151 -3.02 -9.96 21.01
N ALA A 152 -2.39 -11.12 21.22
CA ALA A 152 -2.31 -11.73 22.54
C ALA A 152 -1.45 -10.92 23.54
N GLN A 153 -0.30 -10.42 23.10
CA GLN A 153 0.71 -9.83 23.99
C GLN A 153 0.57 -8.31 24.17
N TYR A 154 0.18 -7.59 23.11
CA TYR A 154 0.15 -6.13 23.09
C TYR A 154 -1.26 -5.56 23.01
N ARG A 155 -2.29 -6.40 23.14
CA ARG A 155 -3.71 -6.02 23.17
C ARG A 155 -4.13 -5.17 21.97
N LEU A 156 -3.70 -5.53 20.76
CA LEU A 156 -4.34 -5.03 19.55
C LEU A 156 -5.87 -5.32 19.65
N PRO A 157 -6.73 -4.37 19.27
CA PRO A 157 -8.18 -4.60 19.26
C PRO A 157 -8.55 -5.86 18.47
N ASP A 158 -9.47 -6.65 19.02
CA ASP A 158 -9.92 -7.92 18.42
C ASP A 158 -10.96 -7.67 17.33
N PHE A 159 -10.51 -7.04 16.25
CA PHE A 159 -11.29 -6.76 15.06
C PHE A 159 -10.68 -7.44 13.83
N PRO A 160 -11.48 -7.79 12.81
CA PRO A 160 -11.01 -8.47 11.62
C PRO A 160 -9.83 -7.79 10.94
N MET A 161 -8.80 -8.58 10.64
CA MET A 161 -7.64 -8.13 9.87
C MET A 161 -7.45 -9.04 8.67
N LEU A 162 -7.16 -8.42 7.52
CA LEU A 162 -6.75 -9.13 6.31
C LEU A 162 -5.29 -8.83 6.04
N LEU A 163 -4.53 -9.84 5.66
CA LEU A 163 -3.13 -9.72 5.27
C LEU A 163 -2.97 -10.18 3.82
N ALA A 164 -2.23 -9.41 3.03
CA ALA A 164 -1.86 -9.77 1.66
C ALA A 164 -0.39 -9.43 1.37
N SER A 165 0.09 -9.90 0.22
CA SER A 165 1.41 -9.61 -0.30
C SER A 165 1.35 -9.10 -1.74
N LEU A 166 2.08 -8.02 -2.02
CA LEU A 166 2.30 -7.53 -3.39
C LEU A 166 2.97 -8.61 -4.25
N GLU A 167 4.08 -9.20 -3.78
CA GLU A 167 4.73 -10.31 -4.47
C GLU A 167 3.80 -11.51 -4.72
N GLY A 168 2.92 -11.82 -3.76
CA GLY A 168 1.89 -12.85 -3.93
C GLY A 168 0.92 -12.50 -5.05
N TRP A 169 0.39 -11.27 -5.04
CA TRP A 169 -0.52 -10.77 -6.08
C TRP A 169 0.13 -10.73 -7.47
N GLU A 170 1.40 -10.34 -7.57
CA GLU A 170 2.20 -10.41 -8.80
C GLU A 170 2.35 -11.84 -9.33
N ALA A 171 2.55 -12.80 -8.42
CA ALA A 171 2.67 -14.22 -8.75
C ALA A 171 1.32 -14.88 -9.09
N GLY A 172 0.20 -14.16 -8.93
CA GLY A 172 -1.15 -14.64 -9.18
C GLY A 172 -1.85 -15.22 -7.94
N ASP A 173 -1.18 -15.26 -6.79
CA ASP A 173 -1.81 -15.60 -5.52
C ASP A 173 -2.55 -14.38 -4.96
N ARG A 174 -3.77 -14.16 -5.45
CA ARG A 174 -4.59 -12.98 -5.15
C ARG A 174 -5.42 -13.09 -3.87
N GLN A 175 -4.96 -13.87 -2.90
CA GLN A 175 -5.70 -14.14 -1.68
C GLN A 175 -5.46 -13.09 -0.59
N PHE A 176 -6.45 -12.95 0.28
CA PHE A 176 -6.30 -12.33 1.59
C PHE A 176 -6.28 -13.41 2.65
N LEU A 177 -5.29 -13.38 3.54
CA LEU A 177 -5.28 -14.22 4.73
C LEU A 177 -5.99 -13.50 5.86
N SER A 178 -6.93 -14.17 6.51
CA SER A 178 -7.52 -13.68 7.76
C SER A 178 -6.54 -13.87 8.91
N VAL A 179 -6.44 -12.85 9.76
CA VAL A 179 -5.60 -12.86 10.97
C VAL A 179 -6.47 -12.70 12.21
#